data_AF-G0H2D9-F1
#
_entry.id   AF-G0H2D9-F1
#
_cell.length_a   1.000
_cell.length_b   1.000
_cell.length_c   1.000
_cell.angle_alpha   90.00
_cell.angle_beta   90.00
_cell.angle_gamma   90.00
#
_symmetry.space_group_name_H-M   'P 1'
#
loop_
_entity.id
_entity.type
_entity.pdbx_description
1 polymer ?
#
loop_
_entity_poly.entity_id
_entity_poly.type
_entity_poly.pdbx_seq_one_letter_code
_entity_poly.pdbx_strand_id
1 'polypeptide(L)'
;MICIPVIDKDVSDAINSAKEALKYGDIVEFRIDLLNDVNFEDIEEFSKIPSIITIRAEWEGGAWKKSDNERIELLKHAIKNNAKFVDIELKEEKNLELVNYRNEIGSTTKIIVSYHDFEKTPEIDELIDVVEKELKIGDIAKFATFAHSKEDTLKILNLMNKYSGKIIAIGMGESGKLTRVLGLNFGSILTFASMEGKASAPGQVDVKKLKEILKLID
;
A
#
# COMPACT_ATOMS: atom_id res chain seq x y z
N MET A 1 -10.78 -5.20 -0.82
CA MET A 1 -10.08 -5.81 0.33
C MET A 1 -9.78 -4.74 1.39
N ILE A 2 -9.80 -5.09 2.67
CA ILE A 2 -9.33 -4.22 3.76
C ILE A 2 -7.90 -4.62 4.12
N CYS A 3 -6.97 -3.69 3.96
CA CYS A 3 -5.58 -3.83 4.34
C CYS A 3 -5.33 -3.17 5.69
N ILE A 4 -4.61 -3.84 6.59
CA ILE A 4 -4.21 -3.30 7.89
C ILE A 4 -2.68 -3.22 7.97
N PRO A 5 -2.09 -2.02 8.10
CA PRO A 5 -0.66 -1.88 8.28
C PRO A 5 -0.16 -2.44 9.61
N VAL A 6 0.97 -3.15 9.54
CA VAL A 6 1.74 -3.67 10.65
C VAL A 6 2.97 -2.78 10.80
N ILE A 7 3.05 -2.07 11.92
CA ILE A 7 4.03 -1.00 12.20
C ILE A 7 4.87 -1.27 13.46
N ASP A 8 4.87 -2.53 13.91
CA ASP A 8 5.69 -2.96 15.04
C ASP A 8 7.19 -2.83 14.70
N LYS A 9 8.04 -2.73 15.72
CA LYS A 9 9.50 -2.55 15.56
C LYS A 9 10.28 -3.87 15.53
N ASP A 10 9.68 -4.92 16.09
CA ASP A 10 10.29 -6.23 16.26
C ASP A 10 9.53 -7.28 15.41
N VAL A 11 10.27 -8.19 14.79
CA VAL A 11 9.74 -9.18 13.84
C VAL A 11 8.69 -10.09 14.49
N SER A 12 8.95 -10.59 15.71
CA SER A 12 8.01 -11.45 16.42
C SER A 12 6.67 -10.75 16.69
N ASP A 13 6.73 -9.47 17.04
CA ASP A 13 5.54 -8.66 17.33
C ASP A 13 4.79 -8.35 16.05
N ALA A 14 5.50 -8.05 14.95
CA ALA A 14 4.90 -7.87 13.63
C ALA A 14 4.11 -9.11 13.19
N ILE A 15 4.65 -10.32 13.37
CA ILE A 15 3.95 -11.58 13.03
C ILE A 15 2.69 -11.75 13.90
N ASN A 16 2.77 -11.44 15.20
CA ASN A 16 1.63 -11.55 16.11
C ASN A 16 0.55 -10.50 15.78
N SER A 17 0.95 -9.25 15.54
CA SER A 17 0.07 -8.17 15.09
C SER A 17 -0.60 -8.51 13.77
N ALA A 18 0.13 -9.11 12.82
CA ALA A 18 -0.43 -9.54 11.54
C ALA A 18 -1.52 -10.62 11.73
N LYS A 19 -1.26 -11.63 12.57
CA LYS A 19 -2.26 -12.66 12.91
C LYS A 19 -3.52 -12.09 13.55
N GLU A 20 -3.37 -11.10 14.43
CA GLU A 20 -4.51 -10.41 15.03
C GLU A 20 -5.27 -9.56 14.01
N ALA A 21 -4.56 -8.79 13.19
CA ALA A 21 -5.12 -7.93 12.16
C ALA A 21 -5.95 -8.73 11.14
N LEU A 22 -5.46 -9.90 10.72
CA LEU A 22 -6.16 -10.79 9.78
C LEU A 22 -7.46 -11.40 10.32
N LYS A 23 -7.77 -11.27 11.61
CA LYS A 23 -9.11 -11.59 12.13
C LYS A 23 -10.16 -10.58 11.66
N TYR A 24 -9.74 -9.39 11.25
CA TYR A 24 -10.61 -8.28 10.87
C TYR A 24 -10.43 -7.84 9.42
N GLY A 25 -9.19 -7.72 8.95
CA GLY A 25 -8.84 -7.37 7.57
C GLY A 25 -8.64 -8.59 6.67
N ASP A 26 -8.53 -8.35 5.37
CA ASP A 26 -8.31 -9.40 4.36
C ASP A 26 -6.81 -9.64 4.07
N ILE A 27 -5.99 -8.62 4.34
CA ILE A 27 -4.56 -8.59 4.06
C ILE A 27 -3.87 -7.63 5.04
N VAL A 28 -2.58 -7.82 5.27
CA VAL A 28 -1.74 -6.89 6.05
C VAL A 28 -0.70 -6.20 5.16
N GLU A 29 -0.25 -5.02 5.56
CA GLU A 29 0.94 -4.40 4.97
C GLU A 29 2.06 -4.47 6.01
N PHE A 30 3.12 -5.24 5.74
CA PHE A 30 4.32 -5.18 6.57
C PHE A 30 5.13 -3.95 6.17
N ARG A 31 5.22 -2.97 7.08
CA ARG A 31 6.10 -1.81 6.96
C ARG A 31 7.49 -2.18 7.43
N ILE A 32 8.22 -2.88 6.56
CA ILE A 32 9.55 -3.39 6.84
C ILE A 32 10.53 -2.27 7.18
N ASP A 33 10.33 -1.08 6.62
CA ASP A 33 11.13 0.11 6.92
C ASP A 33 11.03 0.57 8.38
N LEU A 34 10.04 0.10 9.15
CA LEU A 34 9.87 0.42 10.57
C LEU A 34 10.46 -0.65 11.52
N LEU A 35 10.91 -1.79 10.98
CA LEU A 35 11.56 -2.85 11.75
C LEU A 35 13.04 -2.51 11.98
N ASN A 36 13.58 -2.87 13.15
CA ASN A 36 14.98 -2.60 13.49
C ASN A 36 15.95 -3.51 12.72
N ASP A 37 15.74 -4.82 12.79
CA ASP A 37 16.64 -5.83 12.24
C ASP A 37 15.83 -6.87 11.45
N VAL A 38 15.74 -6.68 10.13
CA VAL A 38 15.08 -7.61 9.22
C VAL A 38 16.12 -8.34 8.37
N ASN A 39 15.98 -9.66 8.23
CA ASN A 39 16.78 -10.50 7.34
C ASN A 39 15.91 -11.19 6.28
N PHE A 40 16.51 -12.03 5.45
CA PHE A 40 15.81 -12.72 4.38
C PHE A 40 14.82 -13.78 4.90
N GLU A 41 15.17 -14.49 5.97
CA GLU A 41 14.28 -15.47 6.62
C GLU A 41 13.00 -14.82 7.15
N ASP A 42 13.10 -13.60 7.68
CA ASP A 42 11.94 -12.82 8.12
C ASP A 42 11.03 -12.44 6.94
N ILE A 43 11.62 -11.99 5.82
CA ILE A 43 10.88 -11.69 4.59
C ILE A 43 10.17 -12.94 4.04
N GLU A 44 10.83 -14.09 4.07
CA GLU A 44 10.22 -15.37 3.70
C GLU A 44 8.98 -15.65 4.56
N GLU A 45 9.08 -15.48 5.87
CA GLU A 45 7.96 -15.70 6.79
C GLU A 45 6.80 -14.72 6.56
N PHE A 46 7.11 -13.44 6.32
CA PHE A 46 6.10 -12.44 5.95
C PHE A 46 5.41 -12.74 4.62
N SER A 47 6.13 -13.37 3.67
CA SER A 47 5.60 -13.74 2.35
C SER A 47 4.60 -14.90 2.42
N LYS A 48 4.66 -15.74 3.46
CA LYS A 48 3.68 -16.82 3.71
C LYS A 48 2.34 -16.31 4.24
N ILE A 49 2.31 -15.07 4.72
CA ILE A 49 1.11 -14.39 5.21
C ILE A 49 0.47 -13.65 4.02
N PRO A 50 -0.87 -13.56 3.90
CA PRO A 50 -1.50 -12.67 2.94
C PRO A 50 -1.07 -11.22 3.21
N SER A 51 -0.05 -10.76 2.48
CA SER A 51 0.64 -9.51 2.81
C SER A 51 1.01 -8.67 1.58
N ILE A 52 1.11 -7.36 1.83
CA ILE A 52 1.86 -6.41 1.04
C ILE A 52 3.20 -6.23 1.75
N ILE A 53 4.31 -6.48 1.06
CA ILE A 53 5.64 -6.16 1.56
C ILE A 53 6.01 -4.77 1.07
N THR A 54 6.16 -3.83 2.02
CA THR A 54 6.50 -2.44 1.74
C THR A 54 7.77 -2.08 2.50
N ILE A 55 8.81 -1.65 1.78
CA ILE A 55 9.99 -1.02 2.37
C ILE A 55 9.99 0.43 1.88
N ARG A 56 9.33 1.33 2.61
CA ARG A 56 9.17 2.71 2.17
C ARG A 56 10.48 3.48 2.33
N ALA A 57 10.94 4.12 1.26
CA ALA A 57 12.12 4.98 1.30
C ALA A 57 11.89 6.28 2.09
N GLU A 58 12.93 6.83 2.74
CA GLU A 58 12.83 8.08 3.52
C GLU A 58 12.35 9.27 2.66
N TRP A 59 12.79 9.35 1.41
CA TRP A 59 12.39 10.39 0.46
C TRP A 59 10.92 10.30 -0.01
N GLU A 60 10.24 9.20 0.32
CA GLU A 60 8.79 9.03 0.11
C GLU A 60 8.03 8.86 1.45
N GLY A 61 8.60 9.37 2.55
CA GLY A 61 7.95 9.41 3.87
C GLY A 61 8.06 8.13 4.68
N GLY A 62 8.94 7.21 4.30
CA GLY A 62 9.28 6.00 5.05
C GLY A 62 10.42 6.20 6.05
N ALA A 63 10.87 5.11 6.65
CA ALA A 63 11.99 5.10 7.59
C ALA A 63 13.19 4.28 7.12
N TRP A 64 13.21 3.83 5.86
CA TRP A 64 14.35 3.09 5.32
C TRP A 64 15.53 4.04 5.06
N LYS A 65 16.59 3.89 5.86
CA LYS A 65 17.81 4.72 5.82
C LYS A 65 19.04 3.98 5.30
N LYS A 66 18.89 2.70 4.94
CA LYS A 66 19.97 1.89 4.37
C LYS A 66 20.02 2.07 2.84
N SER A 67 20.87 1.30 2.16
CA SER A 67 21.02 1.43 0.71
C SER A 67 19.76 0.98 -0.06
N ASP A 68 19.53 1.59 -1.22
CA ASP A 68 18.48 1.13 -2.14
C ASP A 68 18.77 -0.26 -2.71
N ASN A 69 20.05 -0.62 -2.88
CA ASN A 69 20.41 -1.98 -3.30
C ASN A 69 19.94 -3.03 -2.29
N GLU A 70 20.15 -2.81 -0.99
CA GLU A 70 19.67 -3.71 0.06
C GLU A 70 18.13 -3.81 0.05
N ARG A 71 17.45 -2.67 -0.14
CA ARG A 71 15.99 -2.62 -0.27
C ARG A 71 15.48 -3.45 -1.44
N ILE A 72 16.08 -3.28 -2.61
CA ILE A 72 15.71 -4.01 -3.82
C ILE A 72 15.95 -5.51 -3.65
N GLU A 73 17.06 -5.92 -3.01
CA GLU A 73 17.32 -7.34 -2.76
C GLU A 73 16.31 -7.96 -1.78
N LEU A 74 15.87 -7.23 -0.74
CA LEU A 74 14.78 -7.68 0.14
C LEU A 74 13.45 -7.82 -0.62
N LEU A 75 13.12 -6.88 -1.52
CA LEU A 75 11.93 -6.96 -2.37
C LEU A 75 12.00 -8.14 -3.36
N LYS A 76 13.17 -8.40 -3.97
CA LYS A 76 13.38 -9.60 -4.78
C LYS A 76 13.19 -10.86 -3.96
N HIS A 77 13.64 -10.88 -2.71
CA HIS A 77 13.43 -12.01 -1.82
C HIS A 77 11.95 -12.24 -1.51
N ALA A 78 11.16 -11.19 -1.31
CA ALA A 78 9.70 -11.28 -1.18
C ALA A 78 9.03 -11.85 -2.45
N ILE A 79 9.44 -11.36 -3.63
CA ILE A 79 8.96 -11.84 -4.93
C ILE A 79 9.29 -13.32 -5.12
N LYS A 80 10.52 -13.73 -4.80
CA LYS A 80 10.98 -15.13 -4.87
C LYS A 80 10.13 -16.06 -4.02
N ASN A 81 9.67 -15.59 -2.86
CA ASN A 81 8.84 -16.34 -1.93
C ASN A 81 7.33 -16.14 -2.17
N ASN A 82 6.93 -15.58 -3.32
CA ASN A 82 5.54 -15.39 -3.74
C ASN A 82 4.70 -14.59 -2.72
N ALA A 83 5.28 -13.53 -2.13
CA ALA A 83 4.48 -12.55 -1.39
C ALA A 83 3.29 -12.09 -2.25
N LYS A 84 2.11 -11.88 -1.65
CA LYS A 84 0.90 -11.58 -2.42
C LYS A 84 1.04 -10.27 -3.20
N PHE A 85 1.56 -9.24 -2.54
CA PHE A 85 1.97 -7.99 -3.18
C PHE A 85 3.33 -7.52 -2.68
N VAL A 86 4.03 -6.80 -3.53
CA VAL A 86 5.11 -5.89 -3.14
C VAL A 86 4.74 -4.47 -3.56
N ASP A 87 5.10 -3.48 -2.75
CA ASP A 87 4.93 -2.06 -3.05
C ASP A 87 6.28 -1.43 -3.38
N ILE A 88 6.35 -0.73 -4.51
CA ILE A 88 7.53 0.00 -4.98
C ILE A 88 7.15 1.41 -5.37
N GLU A 89 8.00 2.38 -5.06
CA GLU A 89 7.78 3.79 -5.36
C GLU A 89 7.90 4.07 -6.86
N LEU A 90 7.03 4.89 -7.46
CA LEU A 90 7.08 5.24 -8.88
C LEU A 90 8.42 5.87 -9.29
N LYS A 91 9.06 6.61 -8.37
CA LYS A 91 10.35 7.28 -8.59
C LYS A 91 11.56 6.34 -8.47
N GLU A 92 11.37 5.08 -8.06
CA GLU A 92 12.46 4.12 -7.96
C GLU A 92 13.00 3.75 -9.36
N GLU A 93 14.29 4.01 -9.58
CA GLU A 93 14.94 3.80 -10.88
C GLU A 93 15.03 2.31 -11.25
N LYS A 94 15.05 1.42 -10.24
CA LYS A 94 15.16 -0.04 -10.40
C LYS A 94 13.81 -0.75 -10.48
N ASN A 95 12.71 -0.03 -10.66
CA ASN A 95 11.37 -0.62 -10.77
C ASN A 95 11.29 -1.70 -11.86
N LEU A 96 11.87 -1.44 -13.05
CA LEU A 96 11.88 -2.41 -14.14
C LEU A 96 12.73 -3.65 -13.84
N GLU A 97 13.76 -3.51 -12.99
CA GLU A 97 14.58 -4.64 -12.54
C GLU A 97 13.73 -5.64 -11.73
N LEU A 98 12.89 -5.16 -10.81
CA LEU A 98 12.00 -6.00 -10.02
C LEU A 98 10.92 -6.67 -10.86
N VAL A 99 10.34 -5.94 -11.81
CA VAL A 99 9.34 -6.47 -12.75
C VAL A 99 9.94 -7.57 -13.62
N ASN A 100 11.13 -7.34 -14.18
CA ASN A 100 11.84 -8.32 -14.98
C ASN A 100 12.20 -9.55 -14.15
N TYR A 101 12.76 -9.37 -12.96
CA TYR A 101 13.11 -10.45 -12.04
C TYR A 101 11.89 -11.33 -11.72
N ARG A 102 10.75 -10.73 -11.35
CA ARG A 102 9.49 -11.46 -11.11
C ARG A 102 9.10 -12.31 -12.30
N ASN A 103 9.14 -11.74 -13.50
CA ASN A 103 8.74 -12.42 -14.73
C ASN A 103 9.69 -13.58 -15.06
N GLU A 104 11.01 -13.37 -14.91
CA GLU A 104 12.05 -14.37 -15.18
C GLU A 104 11.90 -15.61 -14.30
N ILE A 105 11.60 -15.43 -13.01
CA ILE A 105 11.42 -16.55 -12.07
C ILE A 105 10.00 -17.13 -12.08
N GLY A 106 9.08 -16.55 -12.86
CA GLY A 106 7.68 -16.98 -12.92
C GLY A 106 6.90 -16.77 -11.62
N SER A 107 7.26 -15.76 -10.83
CA SER A 107 6.58 -15.47 -9.56
C SER A 107 5.17 -14.94 -9.79
N THR A 108 4.25 -15.30 -8.89
CA THR A 108 2.85 -14.87 -8.91
C THR A 108 2.62 -13.54 -8.19
N THR A 109 3.66 -12.98 -7.55
CA THR A 109 3.59 -11.71 -6.82
C THR A 109 3.12 -10.57 -7.70
N LYS A 110 2.13 -9.81 -7.22
CA LYS A 110 1.65 -8.61 -7.91
C LYS A 110 2.41 -7.38 -7.43
N ILE A 111 2.82 -6.52 -8.37
CA ILE A 111 3.60 -5.32 -8.06
C ILE A 111 2.66 -4.11 -8.03
N ILE A 112 2.59 -3.48 -6.86
CA ILE A 112 1.95 -2.18 -6.66
C ILE A 112 3.02 -1.11 -6.90
N VAL A 113 2.77 -0.17 -7.80
CA VAL A 113 3.64 0.99 -8.00
C VAL A 113 2.96 2.19 -7.37
N SER A 114 3.65 2.87 -6.46
CA SER A 114 3.03 3.87 -5.59
C SER A 114 3.62 5.26 -5.69
N TYR A 115 2.77 6.27 -5.47
CA TYR A 115 3.13 7.68 -5.43
C TYR A 115 2.49 8.36 -4.20
N HIS A 116 3.28 9.16 -3.48
CA HIS A 116 2.79 9.90 -2.31
C HIS A 116 3.01 11.41 -2.47
N ASP A 117 1.97 12.20 -2.21
CA ASP A 117 2.01 13.66 -2.07
C ASP A 117 1.42 14.05 -0.71
N PHE A 118 2.30 14.42 0.23
CA PHE A 118 1.90 14.78 1.59
C PHE A 118 1.42 16.23 1.71
N GLU A 119 1.55 17.04 0.65
CA GLU A 119 1.22 18.46 0.67
C GLU A 119 -0.13 18.76 0.04
N LYS A 120 -0.49 18.07 -1.05
CA LYS A 120 -1.72 18.37 -1.81
C LYS A 120 -2.26 17.19 -2.58
N THR A 121 -3.42 17.38 -3.20
CA THR A 121 -3.95 16.54 -4.27
C THR A 121 -3.71 17.29 -5.58
N PRO A 122 -2.81 16.79 -6.46
CA PRO A 122 -2.55 17.39 -7.77
C PRO A 122 -3.81 17.53 -8.64
N GLU A 123 -3.64 18.24 -9.76
CA GLU A 123 -4.69 18.35 -10.76
C GLU A 123 -4.99 17.00 -11.42
N ILE A 124 -6.21 16.86 -11.95
CA ILE A 124 -6.71 15.58 -12.44
C ILE A 124 -5.83 14.98 -13.54
N ASP A 125 -5.32 15.81 -14.45
CA ASP A 125 -4.46 15.36 -15.55
C ASP A 125 -3.10 14.87 -15.05
N GLU A 126 -2.52 15.54 -14.04
CA GLU A 126 -1.28 15.10 -13.40
C GLU A 126 -1.46 13.75 -12.70
N LEU A 127 -2.59 13.55 -12.02
CA LEU A 127 -2.91 12.26 -11.38
C LEU A 127 -3.16 11.15 -12.40
N ILE A 128 -3.80 11.46 -13.53
CA ILE A 128 -3.94 10.52 -14.65
C ILE A 128 -2.57 10.08 -15.16
N ASP A 129 -1.65 11.03 -15.37
CA ASP A 129 -0.29 10.74 -15.81
C ASP A 129 0.47 9.86 -14.80
N VAL A 130 0.29 10.10 -13.50
CA VAL A 130 0.85 9.25 -12.43
C VAL A 130 0.32 7.82 -12.56
N VAL A 131 -1.00 7.65 -12.57
CA VAL A 131 -1.64 6.32 -12.66
C VAL A 131 -1.22 5.58 -13.93
N GLU A 132 -1.15 6.27 -15.07
CA GLU A 132 -0.73 5.65 -16.33
C GLU A 132 0.74 5.22 -16.33
N LYS A 133 1.63 5.97 -15.68
CA LYS A 133 3.03 5.57 -15.51
C LYS A 133 3.16 4.37 -14.58
N GLU A 134 2.42 4.36 -13.47
CA GLU A 134 2.38 3.22 -12.54
C GLU A 134 1.92 1.94 -13.24
N LEU A 135 0.83 1.99 -14.01
CA LEU A 135 0.29 0.84 -14.75
C LEU A 135 1.15 0.40 -15.94
N LYS A 136 2.05 1.25 -16.44
CA LYS A 136 3.05 0.84 -17.45
C LYS A 136 4.18 0.00 -16.82
N ILE A 137 4.41 0.14 -15.52
CA ILE A 137 5.50 -0.52 -14.79
C ILE A 137 4.97 -1.78 -14.08
N GLY A 138 3.96 -1.64 -13.23
CA GLY A 138 3.43 -2.72 -12.39
C GLY A 138 2.01 -3.16 -12.74
N ASP A 139 1.42 -3.95 -11.85
CA ASP A 139 0.07 -4.50 -12.05
C ASP A 139 -1.02 -3.55 -11.54
N ILE A 140 -0.69 -2.76 -10.51
CA ILE A 140 -1.64 -1.95 -9.74
C ILE A 140 -1.03 -0.57 -9.52
N ALA A 141 -1.78 0.48 -9.89
CA ALA A 141 -1.47 1.85 -9.55
C ALA A 141 -1.84 2.16 -8.10
N LYS A 142 -1.05 2.94 -7.39
CA LYS A 142 -1.36 3.40 -6.05
C LYS A 142 -0.96 4.84 -5.85
N PHE A 143 -1.88 5.69 -5.41
CA PHE A 143 -1.47 7.00 -4.92
C PHE A 143 -2.10 7.35 -3.59
N ALA A 144 -1.38 8.13 -2.80
CA ALA A 144 -1.88 8.76 -1.58
C ALA A 144 -1.56 10.25 -1.60
N THR A 145 -2.58 11.08 -1.60
CA THR A 145 -2.43 12.54 -1.71
C THR A 145 -3.15 13.27 -0.58
N PHE A 146 -2.67 14.43 -0.15
CA PHE A 146 -3.31 15.20 0.92
C PHE A 146 -4.53 15.95 0.39
N ALA A 147 -5.73 15.61 0.86
CA ALA A 147 -6.97 16.26 0.43
C ALA A 147 -7.28 17.45 1.34
N HIS A 148 -7.35 18.65 0.75
CA HIS A 148 -7.71 19.87 1.47
C HIS A 148 -9.20 20.19 1.36
N SER A 149 -9.88 19.63 0.37
CA SER A 149 -11.27 19.94 0.05
C SER A 149 -12.11 18.70 -0.29
N LYS A 150 -13.44 18.88 -0.34
CA LYS A 150 -14.34 17.86 -0.89
C LYS A 150 -14.11 17.64 -2.39
N GLU A 151 -13.67 18.66 -3.10
CA GLU A 151 -13.36 18.57 -4.53
C GLU A 151 -12.16 17.65 -4.78
N ASP A 152 -11.12 17.71 -3.93
CA ASP A 152 -10.01 16.75 -3.95
C ASP A 152 -10.49 15.32 -3.76
N THR A 153 -11.37 15.10 -2.77
CA THR A 153 -11.98 13.78 -2.54
C THR A 153 -12.76 13.28 -3.76
N LEU A 154 -13.53 14.15 -4.43
CA LEU A 154 -14.27 13.79 -5.64
C LEU A 154 -13.31 13.47 -6.81
N LYS A 155 -12.24 14.25 -6.99
CA LYS A 155 -11.18 13.95 -7.99
C LYS A 155 -10.62 12.54 -7.78
N ILE A 156 -10.28 12.19 -6.53
CA ILE A 156 -9.72 10.88 -6.17
C ILE A 156 -10.72 9.75 -6.44
N LEU A 157 -11.97 9.88 -6.00
CA LEU A 157 -13.03 8.89 -6.23
C LEU A 157 -13.32 8.70 -7.73
N ASN A 158 -13.29 9.77 -8.51
CA ASN A 158 -13.48 9.70 -9.95
C ASN A 158 -12.37 8.88 -10.64
N LEU A 159 -11.12 9.04 -10.21
CA LEU A 159 -10.01 8.24 -10.72
C LEU A 159 -10.11 6.76 -10.34
N MET A 160 -10.53 6.46 -9.10
CA MET A 160 -10.81 5.08 -8.72
C MET A 160 -11.80 4.44 -9.68
N ASN A 161 -12.90 5.15 -10.00
CA ASN A 161 -13.95 4.64 -10.88
C ASN A 161 -13.44 4.44 -12.32
N LYS A 162 -12.63 5.38 -12.81
CA LYS A 162 -12.00 5.31 -14.14
C LYS A 162 -11.06 4.10 -14.28
N TYR A 163 -10.29 3.79 -13.25
CA TYR A 163 -9.29 2.70 -13.25
C TYR A 163 -9.70 1.50 -12.38
N SER A 164 -11.02 1.26 -12.28
CA SER A 164 -11.61 0.24 -11.43
C SER A 164 -10.94 -1.14 -11.59
N GLY A 165 -10.58 -1.76 -10.46
CA GLY A 165 -9.92 -3.06 -10.43
C GLY A 165 -8.40 -3.03 -10.63
N LYS A 166 -7.80 -1.85 -10.86
CA LYS A 166 -6.35 -1.68 -11.10
C LYS A 166 -5.70 -0.60 -10.24
N ILE A 167 -6.42 -0.04 -9.27
CA ILE A 167 -5.97 1.14 -8.52
C ILE A 167 -6.18 0.98 -7.02
N ILE A 168 -5.30 1.63 -6.25
CA ILE A 168 -5.42 1.89 -4.81
C ILE A 168 -5.22 3.38 -4.61
N ALA A 169 -6.29 4.14 -4.43
CA ALA A 169 -6.17 5.59 -4.22
C ALA A 169 -6.57 5.98 -2.80
N ILE A 170 -5.91 6.99 -2.24
CA ILE A 170 -6.17 7.45 -0.86
C ILE A 170 -6.09 8.97 -0.80
N GLY A 171 -7.16 9.58 -0.32
CA GLY A 171 -7.12 10.94 0.23
C GLY A 171 -6.66 10.89 1.69
N MET A 172 -5.51 11.48 1.98
CA MET A 172 -5.03 11.75 3.34
C MET A 172 -5.74 12.98 3.93
N GLY A 173 -5.67 13.11 5.26
CA GLY A 173 -6.30 14.20 5.99
C GLY A 173 -7.81 14.01 6.21
N GLU A 174 -8.44 15.00 6.84
CA GLU A 174 -9.85 14.91 7.23
C GLU A 174 -10.78 14.84 6.02
N SER A 175 -10.57 15.71 5.04
CA SER A 175 -11.37 15.76 3.81
C SER A 175 -11.28 14.46 3.02
N GLY A 176 -10.12 13.78 3.07
CA GLY A 176 -9.84 12.55 2.36
C GLY A 176 -10.46 11.28 2.95
N LYS A 177 -10.98 11.31 4.19
CA LYS A 177 -11.54 10.11 4.87
C LYS A 177 -12.57 9.34 4.04
N LEU A 178 -13.41 10.04 3.28
CA LEU A 178 -14.43 9.41 2.44
C LEU A 178 -13.84 8.49 1.36
N THR A 179 -12.64 8.78 0.86
CA THR A 179 -11.94 7.90 -0.11
C THR A 179 -11.63 6.53 0.50
N ARG A 180 -11.38 6.45 1.81
CA ARG A 180 -11.09 5.19 2.51
C ARG A 180 -12.34 4.36 2.77
N VAL A 181 -13.48 5.01 2.90
CA VAL A 181 -14.78 4.36 3.13
C VAL A 181 -15.38 3.88 1.81
N LEU A 182 -15.48 4.78 0.83
CA LEU A 182 -16.16 4.52 -0.44
C LEU A 182 -15.23 3.93 -1.50
N GLY A 183 -13.92 3.92 -1.28
CA GLY A 183 -12.96 3.57 -2.33
C GLY A 183 -13.19 2.20 -2.94
N LEU A 184 -13.61 1.21 -2.15
CA LEU A 184 -13.95 -0.12 -2.65
C LEU A 184 -15.13 -0.08 -3.63
N ASN A 185 -16.20 0.65 -3.31
CA ASN A 185 -17.37 0.81 -4.17
C ASN A 185 -17.05 1.61 -5.45
N PHE A 186 -16.04 2.48 -5.40
CA PHE A 186 -15.56 3.26 -6.53
C PHE A 186 -14.43 2.56 -7.30
N GLY A 187 -14.12 1.28 -7.03
CA GLY A 187 -13.19 0.50 -7.86
C GLY A 187 -11.75 0.40 -7.36
N SER A 188 -11.44 0.96 -6.19
CA SER A 188 -10.18 0.69 -5.49
C SER A 188 -10.14 -0.79 -5.09
N ILE A 189 -9.04 -1.49 -5.38
CA ILE A 189 -8.94 -2.93 -5.06
C ILE A 189 -8.81 -3.19 -3.55
N LEU A 190 -8.28 -2.20 -2.83
CA LEU A 190 -8.20 -2.22 -1.38
C LEU A 190 -8.34 -0.83 -0.78
N THR A 191 -8.61 -0.81 0.52
CA THR A 191 -8.54 0.37 1.37
C THR A 191 -7.72 0.05 2.60
N PHE A 192 -7.15 1.08 3.24
CA PHE A 192 -6.37 0.92 4.46
C PHE A 192 -7.19 1.33 5.69
N ALA A 193 -7.26 0.42 6.65
CA ALA A 193 -7.87 0.62 7.95
C ALA A 193 -6.82 0.41 9.06
N SER A 194 -7.11 0.93 10.25
CA SER A 194 -6.26 0.73 11.42
C SER A 194 -6.91 -0.23 12.41
N MET A 195 -6.08 -0.92 13.20
CA MET A 195 -6.54 -1.46 14.48
C MET A 195 -6.79 -0.29 15.44
N GLU A 196 -7.63 -0.51 16.45
CA GLU A 196 -7.92 0.49 17.47
C GLU A 196 -6.63 1.06 18.08
N GLY A 197 -6.46 2.38 18.04
CA GLY A 197 -5.27 3.08 18.55
C GLY A 197 -3.98 2.92 17.73
N LYS A 198 -3.99 2.21 16.60
CA LYS A 198 -2.79 1.92 15.78
C LYS A 198 -2.87 2.49 14.35
N ALA A 199 -3.33 3.73 14.20
CA ALA A 199 -3.34 4.39 12.89
C ALA A 199 -1.91 4.71 12.41
N SER A 200 -1.58 4.32 11.18
CA SER A 200 -0.27 4.57 10.53
C SER A 200 -0.27 5.76 9.58
N ALA A 201 -1.44 6.27 9.19
CA ALA A 201 -1.56 7.45 8.34
C ALA A 201 -2.77 8.30 8.76
N PRO A 202 -2.72 9.64 8.60
CA PRO A 202 -3.85 10.51 8.90
C PRO A 202 -5.13 10.10 8.16
N GLY A 203 -6.23 10.06 8.92
CA GLY A 203 -7.56 9.75 8.41
C GLY A 203 -7.90 8.26 8.33
N GLN A 204 -7.02 7.34 8.77
CA GLN A 204 -7.39 5.92 8.85
C GLN A 204 -8.59 5.69 9.79
N VAL A 205 -9.52 4.86 9.33
CA VAL A 205 -10.72 4.46 10.07
C VAL A 205 -10.43 3.13 10.76
N ASP A 206 -10.91 2.98 11.99
CA ASP A 206 -10.86 1.70 12.70
C ASP A 206 -11.54 0.60 11.88
N VAL A 207 -10.91 -0.57 11.79
CA VAL A 207 -11.38 -1.66 10.93
C VAL A 207 -12.77 -2.17 11.31
N LYS A 208 -13.13 -2.22 12.60
CA LYS A 208 -14.46 -2.69 13.01
C LYS A 208 -15.54 -1.71 12.55
N LYS A 209 -15.31 -0.41 12.76
CA LYS A 209 -16.21 0.65 12.29
C LYS A 209 -16.31 0.67 10.77
N LEU A 210 -15.18 0.52 10.05
CA LEU A 210 -15.20 0.47 8.59
C LEU A 210 -16.05 -0.70 8.09
N LYS A 211 -15.92 -1.89 8.69
CA LYS A 211 -16.74 -3.06 8.33
C LYS A 211 -18.22 -2.84 8.60
N GLU A 212 -18.58 -2.16 9.69
CA GLU A 212 -19.98 -1.80 9.96
C GLU A 212 -20.53 -0.85 8.89
N ILE A 213 -19.74 0.14 8.47
CA ILE A 213 -20.14 1.05 7.39
C ILE A 213 -20.30 0.30 6.06
N LEU A 214 -19.31 -0.53 5.69
CA LEU A 214 -19.34 -1.30 4.44
C LEU A 214 -20.57 -2.22 4.37
N LYS A 215 -20.95 -2.86 5.49
CA LYS A 215 -22.18 -3.67 5.58
C LYS A 215 -23.48 -2.90 5.30
N LEU A 216 -23.48 -1.57 5.41
CA LEU A 216 -24.65 -0.74 5.15
C LEU A 216 -24.74 -0.26 3.70
N ILE A 217 -23.61 -0.28 2.97
CA ILE A 217 -23.51 0.31 1.63
C ILE A 217 -23.22 -0.72 0.52
N ASP A 218 -22.76 -1.92 0.88
CA ASP A 218 -22.65 -3.09 0.00
C ASP A 218 -23.97 -3.87 -0.08
#